data_AF-A0A2T7A2F0-F1
#
_entry.id   AF-A0A2T7A2F0-F1
#
_cell.length_a   1.000
_cell.length_b   1.000
_cell.length_c   1.000
_cell.angle_alpha   90.00
_cell.angle_beta   90.00
_cell.angle_gamma   90.00
#
_symmetry.space_group_name_H-M   'P 1'
#
loop_
_entity.id
_entity.type
_entity.pdbx_description
1 polymer ?
#
loop_
_entity_poly.entity_id
_entity_poly.type
_entity_poly.pdbx_seq_one_letter_code
_entity_poly.pdbx_strand_id
1 'polypeptide(L)'
;MVVPKDQVQMTKGTPKVYTYIGQSGNPVECYYCPNCTTHAFHHQKVLGDRLTMRPLLWENKMAHDSPVDAEVFAKDRCAFQPVIARSV
;
A
#
# COMPACT_ATOMS: atom_id res chain seq x y z
N MET A 1 -4.45 -3.27 -4.11
CA MET A 1 -4.34 -4.24 -5.21
C MET A 1 -3.07 -5.07 -5.02
N VAL A 2 -3.16 -6.38 -5.25
CA VAL A 2 -2.05 -7.32 -5.09
C VAL A 2 -1.83 -8.01 -6.43
N VAL A 3 -0.59 -8.02 -6.92
CA VAL A 3 -0.23 -8.58 -8.23
C VAL A 3 0.89 -9.62 -8.08
N PRO A 4 0.97 -10.64 -8.96
CA PRO A 4 2.11 -11.56 -9.01
C PRO A 4 3.42 -10.81 -9.28
N LYS A 5 4.51 -11.20 -8.59
CA LYS A 5 5.82 -10.54 -8.69
C LYS A 5 6.44 -10.66 -10.08
N ASP A 6 6.23 -11.78 -10.75
CA ASP A 6 6.70 -12.08 -12.11
C ASP A 6 6.04 -11.21 -13.20
N GLN A 7 4.89 -10.59 -12.89
CA GLN A 7 4.21 -9.63 -13.77
C GLN A 7 4.66 -8.18 -13.57
N VAL A 8 5.60 -7.92 -12.66
CA VAL A 8 6.08 -6.57 -12.35
C VAL A 8 7.54 -6.44 -12.75
N GLN A 9 7.82 -5.48 -13.62
CA GLN A 9 9.18 -5.14 -14.03
C GLN A 9 9.51 -3.69 -13.67
N MET A 10 10.64 -3.48 -13.01
CA MET A 10 11.19 -2.14 -12.82
C MET A 10 11.85 -1.67 -14.12
N THR A 11 11.27 -0.65 -14.76
CA THR A 11 11.78 -0.13 -16.03
C THR A 11 12.83 0.97 -15.84
N LYS A 12 12.74 1.74 -14.75
CA LYS A 12 13.65 2.85 -14.43
C LYS A 12 13.82 3.04 -12.92
N GLY A 13 15.03 3.43 -12.53
CA GLY A 13 15.38 3.76 -11.14
C GLY A 13 15.60 2.54 -10.25
N THR A 14 16.25 2.79 -9.12
CA THR A 14 16.52 1.78 -8.09
C THR A 14 15.90 2.23 -6.78
N PRO A 15 14.80 1.60 -6.33
CA PRO A 15 14.16 1.98 -5.07
C PRO A 15 15.08 1.63 -3.89
N LYS A 16 15.03 2.46 -2.84
CA LYS A 16 15.53 2.05 -1.52
C LYS A 16 14.50 1.16 -0.85
N VAL A 17 14.99 0.34 0.09
CA VAL A 17 14.16 -0.62 0.83
C VAL A 17 14.37 -0.43 2.33
N TYR A 18 13.27 -0.40 3.07
CA TYR A 18 13.28 -0.63 4.51
C TYR A 18 12.26 -1.70 4.87
N THR A 19 12.45 -2.33 6.02
CA THR A 19 11.60 -3.44 6.47
C THR A 19 11.01 -3.12 7.83
N TYR A 20 9.72 -3.38 8.03
CA TYR A 20 9.06 -3.31 9.33
C TYR A 20 8.18 -4.55 9.56
N ILE A 21 7.76 -4.80 10.80
CA ILE A 21 6.85 -5.89 11.14
C ILE A 21 5.41 -5.41 11.02
N GLY A 22 4.63 -6.03 10.14
CA GLY A 22 3.22 -5.69 9.94
C GLY A 22 2.32 -6.25 11.05
N GLN A 23 1.03 -5.86 11.06
CA GLN A 23 0.05 -6.40 12.01
C GLN A 23 -0.20 -7.92 11.83
N SER A 24 0.26 -8.51 10.74
CA SER A 24 0.29 -9.98 10.54
C SER A 24 1.43 -10.69 11.29
N GLY A 25 2.29 -9.96 12.00
CA GLY A 25 3.51 -10.49 12.63
C GLY A 25 4.64 -10.82 11.64
N ASN A 26 4.42 -10.57 10.34
CA ASN A 26 5.39 -10.88 9.29
C ASN A 26 6.11 -9.62 8.78
N PRO A 27 7.33 -9.75 8.23
CA PRO A 27 8.03 -8.63 7.62
C PRO A 27 7.28 -8.05 6.41
N VAL A 28 7.33 -6.73 6.29
CA VAL A 28 6.89 -5.97 5.11
C VAL A 28 8.07 -5.17 4.59
N GLU A 29 8.51 -5.49 3.37
CA GLU A 29 9.54 -4.73 2.67
C GLU A 29 8.89 -3.59 1.88
N CYS A 30 9.33 -2.36 2.12
CA CYS A 30 8.81 -1.17 1.48
C CYS A 30 9.78 -0.63 0.43
N TYR A 31 9.37 -0.61 -0.83
CA TYR A 31 10.18 -0.12 -1.95
C TYR A 31 9.78 1.30 -2.31
N TYR A 32 10.69 2.25 -2.10
CA TYR A 32 10.39 3.68 -2.19
C TYR A 32 11.47 4.47 -2.94
N CYS A 33 11.06 5.61 -3.51
CA CYS A 33 11.95 6.54 -4.16
C CYS A 33 12.73 7.34 -3.11
N PRO A 34 14.09 7.34 -3.12
CA PRO A 34 14.87 8.09 -2.14
C PRO A 34 14.79 9.61 -2.30
N ASN A 35 14.30 10.11 -3.44
CA ASN A 35 14.19 11.55 -3.72
C ASN A 35 12.87 12.12 -3.21
N CYS A 36 11.73 11.53 -3.62
CA CYS A 36 10.40 12.04 -3.26
C CYS A 36 9.71 11.28 -2.13
N THR A 37 10.33 10.21 -1.61
CA THR A 37 9.79 9.32 -0.56
C THR A 37 8.52 8.53 -0.93
N THR A 38 8.02 8.67 -2.16
CA THR A 38 6.88 7.89 -2.65
C THR A 38 7.21 6.40 -2.68
N HIS A 39 6.30 5.60 -2.15
CA HIS A 39 6.41 4.14 -2.12
C HIS A 39 5.75 3.55 -3.36
N ALA A 40 6.52 2.93 -4.25
CA ALA A 40 5.99 2.37 -5.48
C ALA A 40 5.17 1.09 -5.19
N PHE A 41 5.72 0.20 -4.36
CA PHE A 41 5.08 -1.05 -3.96
C PHE A 41 5.65 -1.57 -2.64
N HIS A 42 4.97 -2.55 -2.06
CA HIS A 42 5.43 -3.28 -0.88
C HIS A 42 5.43 -4.78 -1.15
N HIS A 43 6.38 -5.51 -0.54
CA HIS A 43 6.34 -6.96 -0.46
C HIS A 43 6.02 -7.37 0.97
N GLN A 44 4.75 -7.69 1.22
CA GLN A 44 4.34 -8.27 2.50
C GLN A 44 4.67 -9.76 2.44
N LYS A 45 5.60 -10.25 3.28
CA LYS A 45 6.07 -11.65 3.18
C LYS A 45 4.96 -12.69 3.38
N VAL A 46 3.90 -12.33 4.12
CA VAL A 46 2.70 -13.17 4.29
C VAL A 46 1.98 -13.47 2.97
N LEU A 47 2.16 -12.66 1.93
CA LEU A 47 1.50 -12.83 0.63
C LEU A 47 2.29 -13.70 -0.37
N GLY A 48 3.43 -14.27 0.03
CA GLY A 48 4.28 -15.06 -0.87
C GLY A 48 4.86 -14.20 -2.00
N ASP A 49 4.91 -14.73 -3.23
CA ASP A 49 5.45 -14.01 -4.41
C ASP A 49 4.46 -13.02 -5.04
N ARG A 50 3.86 -12.18 -4.18
CA ARG A 50 2.93 -11.14 -4.58
C ARG A 50 3.34 -9.78 -4.03
N LEU A 51 3.12 -8.76 -4.85
CA LEU A 51 3.44 -7.36 -4.54
C LEU A 51 2.16 -6.57 -4.31
N THR A 52 2.15 -5.76 -3.27
CA THR A 52 1.09 -4.78 -3.01
C THR A 52 1.43 -3.49 -3.74
N MET A 53 0.67 -3.19 -4.79
CA MET A 53 0.88 -2.00 -5.63
C MET A 53 0.10 -0.81 -5.09
N ARG A 54 0.57 0.41 -5.39
CA ARG A 54 -0.14 1.67 -5.10
C ARG A 54 -0.86 2.20 -6.35
N PRO A 55 -2.15 1.85 -6.57
CA PRO A 55 -2.90 2.20 -7.78
C PRO A 55 -2.97 3.72 -8.06
N LEU A 56 -2.94 4.56 -7.03
CA LEU A 56 -2.96 6.02 -7.19
C LEU A 56 -1.75 6.59 -7.94
N LEU A 57 -0.65 5.83 -8.05
CA LEU A 57 0.55 6.24 -8.78
C LEU A 57 0.49 5.89 -10.28
N TRP A 58 -0.55 5.19 -10.73
CA TRP A 58 -0.64 4.74 -12.12
C TRP A 58 -1.11 5.87 -13.04
N GLU A 59 -0.50 5.95 -14.21
CA GLU A 59 -0.88 6.91 -15.25
C GLU A 59 -2.22 6.54 -15.91
N ASN A 60 -2.53 5.24 -15.98
CA ASN A 60 -3.82 4.79 -16.47
C ASN A 60 -4.91 5.03 -15.41
N LYS A 61 -6.08 5.47 -15.85
CA LYS A 61 -7.21 5.76 -14.96
C LYS A 61 -7.94 4.53 -14.46
N MET A 62 -7.57 3.32 -14.90
CA MET A 62 -8.25 2.08 -14.50
C MET A 62 -8.34 1.96 -12.97
N ALA A 63 -7.27 2.33 -12.28
CA ALA A 63 -7.19 2.35 -10.82
C ALA A 63 -7.98 3.50 -10.16
N HIS A 64 -8.23 4.60 -10.88
CA HIS A 64 -8.89 5.80 -10.37
C HIS A 64 -10.41 5.71 -10.57
N ASP A 65 -10.83 5.05 -11.65
CA ASP A 65 -12.23 4.90 -12.03
C ASP A 65 -12.86 3.61 -11.47
N SER A 66 -12.04 2.67 -10.99
CA SER A 66 -12.54 1.46 -10.33
C SER A 66 -13.09 1.77 -8.93
N PRO A 67 -14.22 1.17 -8.53
CA PRO A 67 -14.72 1.34 -7.17
C PRO A 67 -13.74 0.76 -6.15
N VAL A 68 -13.69 1.37 -4.97
CA VAL A 68 -12.96 0.81 -3.82
C VAL A 68 -13.82 -0.29 -3.21
N ASP A 69 -13.36 -1.55 -3.31
CA ASP A 69 -14.14 -2.71 -2.85
C ASP A 69 -14.26 -2.80 -1.32
N ALA A 70 -13.20 -2.43 -0.60
CA ALA A 70 -13.14 -2.57 0.84
C ALA A 70 -12.19 -1.55 1.49
N GLU A 71 -12.59 -1.05 2.65
CA GLU A 71 -11.71 -0.32 3.57
C GLU A 71 -11.10 -1.31 4.58
N VAL A 72 -9.78 -1.27 4.71
CA VAL A 72 -9.05 -2.10 5.69
C VAL A 72 -8.50 -1.18 6.77
N PHE A 73 -8.51 -1.64 8.03
CA PHE A 73 -8.09 -0.87 9.21
C PHE A 73 -8.95 0.36 9.52
N ALA A 74 -10.26 0.32 9.20
CA ALA A 74 -11.19 1.41 9.49
C ALA A 74 -11.19 1.86 10.97
N LYS A 75 -10.95 0.93 11.91
CA LYS A 75 -10.81 1.23 13.35
C LYS A 75 -9.71 2.25 13.65
N ASP A 76 -8.61 2.23 12.89
CA ASP A 76 -7.44 3.07 13.13
C ASP A 76 -7.69 4.50 12.63
N ARG A 77 -8.71 4.69 11.78
CA ARG A 77 -9.20 6.01 11.35
C ARG A 77 -10.05 6.71 12.40
N CYS A 78 -10.64 5.98 13.37
CA CYS A 78 -11.65 6.52 14.28
C CYS A 78 -11.21 7.78 15.03
N ALA A 79 -9.95 7.84 15.49
CA ALA A 79 -9.42 9.01 16.21
C ALA A 79 -9.31 10.27 15.33
N PHE A 80 -9.29 10.11 14.00
CA PHE A 80 -9.18 11.20 13.03
C PHE A 80 -10.53 11.62 12.44
N GLN A 81 -11.63 10.94 12.81
CA GLN A 81 -12.95 11.30 12.33
C GLN A 81 -13.52 12.48 13.13
N PRO A 82 -14.31 13.36 12.50
CA PRO A 82 -14.98 14.42 13.22
C PRO A 82 -15.93 13.83 14.28
N VAL A 83 -15.99 14.45 15.45
CA VAL A 83 -16.95 14.05 16.50
C VAL A 83 -18.33 14.57 16.10
N ILE A 84 -19.20 13.68 15.65
CA ILE A 84 -20.55 14.04 15.16
C ILE A 84 -21.65 13.93 16.23
N ALA A 85 -21.39 13.23 17.33
CA ALA A 85 -22.28 13.18 18.50
C ALA A 85 -21.48 12.74 19.74
N ARG A 86 -21.84 13.25 20.91
CA ARG A 86 -21.36 12.75 22.21
C ARG A 86 -22.55 12.13 22.93
N SER A 87 -22.39 10.89 23.40
CA SER A 87 -23.36 10.29 24.32
C SER A 87 -23.33 11.09 25.62
N VAL A 88 -24.44 11.76 25.92
CA VAL A 88 -24.71 12.41 27.20
C VAL A 88 -24.77 11.42 28.35
#